data_AF-A0A438C4I3-F1
#
_entry.id   AF-A0A438C4I3-F1
#
_cell.length_a   1.000
_cell.length_b   1.000
_cell.length_c   1.000
_cell.angle_alpha   90.00
_cell.angle_beta   90.00
_cell.angle_gamma   90.00
#
_symmetry.space_group_name_H-M   'P 1'
#
loop_
_entity.id
_entity.type
_entity.pdbx_description
1 polymer ?
#
loop_
_entity_poly.entity_id
_entity_poly.type
_entity_poly.pdbx_seq_one_letter_code
_entity_poly.pdbx_strand_id
1 'polypeptide(L)'
;MLQWAIELSEYEIEYQPRLSMKGQVMADFMLKYSQKPAQRKEPCEEEWWTLRVDEASRSSGSGVGLLLQSPTGRTARASYSTGIPRV
;
A
#
# COMPACT_ATOMS: atom_id res chain seq x y z
N MET A 1 -7.01 14.55 -10.01
CA MET A 1 -5.60 14.99 -9.90
C MET A 1 -5.33 15.74 -8.60
N LEU A 2 -6.20 16.67 -8.18
CA LEU A 2 -6.02 17.43 -6.93
C LEU A 2 -6.16 16.57 -5.67
N GLN A 3 -7.11 15.63 -5.64
CA GLN A 3 -7.34 14.76 -4.48
C GLN A 3 -6.10 13.93 -4.12
N TRP A 4 -5.45 13.31 -5.11
CA TRP A 4 -4.20 12.58 -4.90
C TRP A 4 -3.06 13.48 -4.41
N ALA A 5 -2.97 14.72 -4.88
CA ALA A 5 -1.97 15.66 -4.40
C ALA A 5 -2.15 16.01 -2.92
N ILE A 6 -3.41 16.19 -2.50
CA ILE A 6 -3.77 16.50 -1.11
C ILE A 6 -3.48 15.28 -0.22
N GLU A 7 -4.00 14.11 -0.59
CA GLU A 7 -3.82 12.87 0.18
C GLU A 7 -2.34 12.48 0.32
N LEU A 8 -1.53 12.63 -0.74
CA LEU A 8 -0.11 12.31 -0.70
C LEU A 8 0.72 13.34 0.06
N SER A 9 0.30 14.61 0.07
CA SER A 9 1.00 15.66 0.82
C SER A 9 0.96 15.45 2.34
N GLU A 10 -0.06 14.77 2.86
CA GLU A 10 -0.14 14.39 4.28
C GLU A 10 0.96 13.40 4.71
N TYR A 11 1.54 12.69 3.74
CA TYR A 11 2.62 11.73 3.95
C TYR A 11 3.99 12.27 3.51
N GLU A 12 4.14 13.59 3.35
CA GLU A 12 5.33 14.25 2.78
C GLU A 12 5.68 13.80 1.34
N ILE A 13 4.70 13.25 0.61
CA ILE A 13 4.88 12.81 -0.77
C ILE A 13 4.39 13.92 -1.71
N GLU A 14 5.32 14.62 -2.36
CA GLU A 14 4.98 15.64 -3.36
C GLU A 14 4.45 15.00 -4.66
N TYR A 15 3.18 15.24 -4.94
CA TYR A 15 2.56 14.81 -6.19
C TYR A 15 2.91 15.77 -7.34
N GLN A 16 3.74 15.33 -8.28
CA GLN A 16 4.00 16.07 -9.52
C GLN A 16 3.14 15.55 -10.68
N PRO A 17 2.07 16.26 -11.08
CA PRO A 17 1.28 15.89 -12.25
C PRO A 17 2.13 16.04 -13.52
N ARG A 18 2.50 14.92 -14.14
CA ARG A 18 3.13 14.95 -15.47
C ARG A 18 2.04 15.22 -16.50
N LEU A 19 2.07 16.43 -17.08
CA LEU A 19 1.17 16.87 -18.14
C LEU A 19 1.14 15.82 -19.27
N SER A 20 -0.07 15.29 -19.51
CA SER A 20 -0.35 14.27 -20.51
C SER A 20 -0.08 14.81 -21.91
N MET A 21 0.96 14.32 -22.58
CA MET A 21 1.14 14.58 -24.02
C MET A 21 1.61 13.41 -24.87
N LYS A 22 1.94 12.22 -24.35
CA LYS A 22 2.17 11.04 -25.23
C LYS A 22 2.30 9.75 -24.44
N GLY A 23 1.28 8.89 -24.51
CA GLY A 23 1.34 7.51 -23.99
C GLY A 23 2.51 6.69 -24.53
N GLN A 24 3.07 7.06 -25.70
CA GLN A 24 4.28 6.47 -26.26
C GLN A 24 5.53 6.71 -25.39
N VAL A 25 5.71 7.93 -24.87
CA VAL A 25 6.85 8.24 -23.99
C VAL A 25 6.74 7.48 -22.68
N MET A 26 5.50 7.24 -22.21
CA MET A 26 5.25 6.41 -21.03
C MET A 26 5.54 4.93 -21.29
N ALA A 27 5.17 4.41 -22.47
CA ALA A 27 5.51 3.06 -22.88
C ALA A 27 7.02 2.86 -23.02
N ASP A 28 7.73 3.79 -23.68
CA ASP A 28 9.18 3.75 -23.82
C ASP A 28 9.89 3.91 -22.46
N PHE A 29 9.34 4.72 -21.56
CA PHE A 29 9.85 4.85 -20.19
C PHE A 29 9.69 3.56 -19.40
N MET A 30 8.52 2.91 -19.44
CA MET A 30 8.28 1.62 -18.78
C MET A 30 9.14 0.52 -19.38
N LEU A 31 9.32 0.50 -20.71
CA LEU A 31 10.21 -0.42 -21.41
C LEU A 31 11.67 -0.21 -20.98
N LYS A 32 12.15 1.04 -20.96
CA LYS A 32 13.51 1.39 -20.52
C LYS A 32 13.72 1.14 -19.02
N TYR A 33 12.67 1.24 -18.21
CA TYR A 33 12.69 0.91 -16.78
C TYR A 33 12.75 -0.61 -16.55
N SER A 34 12.00 -1.38 -17.33
CA SER A 34 12.01 -2.86 -17.32
C SER A 34 13.31 -3.45 -17.90
N GLN A 35 13.94 -2.74 -18.84
CA GLN A 35 15.23 -3.11 -19.44
C GLN A 35 16.45 -2.73 -18.60
N LYS A 36 16.29 -1.94 -17.54
CA LYS A 36 17.30 -2.02 -16.47
C LYS A 36 17.26 -3.49 -16.05
N PRO A 37 18.39 -4.22 -16.05
CA PRO A 37 18.43 -5.42 -15.27
C PRO A 37 18.18 -4.93 -13.85
N ALA A 38 16.92 -4.99 -13.42
CA ALA A 38 16.65 -5.37 -12.07
C ALA A 38 17.54 -6.59 -11.93
N GLN A 39 18.66 -6.41 -11.22
CA GLN A 39 19.23 -7.54 -10.53
C GLN A 39 18.00 -8.10 -9.84
N ARG A 40 17.42 -9.17 -10.40
CA ARG A 40 16.47 -10.02 -9.71
C ARG A 40 17.33 -10.64 -8.61
N LYS A 41 17.69 -9.84 -7.62
CA LYS A 41 17.54 -10.28 -6.26
C LYS A 41 16.04 -10.53 -6.21
N GLU A 42 15.69 -11.81 -6.27
CA GLU A 42 14.42 -12.23 -5.68
C GLU A 42 14.29 -11.42 -4.40
N PRO A 43 13.24 -10.61 -4.25
CA PRO A 43 13.09 -9.78 -3.07
C PRO A 43 13.27 -10.71 -1.89
N CYS A 44 14.31 -10.48 -1.08
CA CYS A 44 14.52 -11.33 0.07
C CYS A 44 13.24 -11.21 0.91
N GLU A 45 12.70 -12.32 1.41
CA GLU A 45 11.47 -12.26 2.23
C GLU A 45 11.62 -11.27 3.42
N GLU A 46 12.86 -11.00 3.79
CA GLU A 46 13.36 -9.95 4.69
C GLU A 46 13.06 -8.50 4.26
N GLU A 47 12.43 -8.24 3.12
CA GLU A 47 12.01 -6.90 2.68
C GLU A 47 10.49 -6.70 2.67
N TRP A 48 9.70 -7.75 2.94
CA TRP A 48 8.24 -7.68 2.80
C TRP A 48 7.48 -7.47 4.12
N TRP A 49 6.46 -6.62 4.04
CA TRP A 49 5.53 -6.42 5.15
C TRP A 49 4.49 -7.54 5.16
N THR A 50 4.28 -8.16 6.33
CA THR A 50 3.25 -9.19 6.52
C THR A 50 1.99 -8.54 7.10
N LEU A 51 0.87 -8.61 6.37
CA LEU A 51 -0.44 -8.20 6.88
C LEU A 51 -1.23 -9.44 7.32
N ARG A 52 -1.64 -9.48 8.59
CA ARG A 52 -2.56 -10.49 9.14
C ARG A 52 -3.90 -9.84 9.44
N VAL A 53 -4.97 -10.56 9.12
CA VAL A 53 -6.35 -10.12 9.30
C VAL A 53 -7.00 -11.11 10.27
N ASP A 54 -7.32 -10.64 11.46
CA ASP A 54 -8.04 -11.42 12.46
C ASP A 54 -9.46 -10.89 12.56
N GLU A 55 -10.47 -11.76 12.41
CA GLU A 55 -11.85 -11.40 12.71
C GLU A 55 -12.02 -11.38 14.25
N ALA A 56 -12.09 -10.18 14.82
CA ALA A 56 -12.24 -9.98 16.25
C ALA A 56 -13.69 -9.61 16.56
N SER A 57 -14.47 -10.58 17.01
CA SER A 57 -15.84 -10.31 17.45
C SER A 57 -15.80 -9.46 18.73
N ARG A 58 -16.30 -8.21 18.68
CA ARG A 58 -16.40 -7.31 19.84
C ARG A 58 -17.85 -7.29 20.35
N SER A 59 -18.04 -6.91 21.61
CA SER A 59 -19.38 -6.80 22.22
C SER A 59 -20.31 -5.80 21.50
N SER A 60 -19.75 -4.87 20.74
CA SER A 60 -20.47 -3.83 19.99
C SER A 60 -20.65 -4.12 18.50
N GLY A 61 -20.22 -5.27 17.98
CA GLY A 61 -20.31 -5.60 16.54
C GLY A 61 -19.18 -6.50 16.05
N SER A 62 -19.28 -6.98 14.80
CA SER A 62 -18.17 -7.70 14.16
C SER A 62 -17.05 -6.70 13.83
N GLY A 63 -15.86 -6.91 14.39
CA GLY A 63 -14.69 -6.09 14.14
C GLY A 63 -13.65 -6.87 13.36
N VAL A 64 -12.90 -6.18 12.51
CA VAL A 64 -11.73 -6.77 11.86
C VAL A 64 -10.49 -6.11 12.45
N GLY A 65 -9.60 -6.94 12.98
CA GLY A 65 -8.26 -6.57 13.42
C GLY A 65 -7.28 -6.73 12.27
N LEU A 66 -6.47 -5.70 12.04
CA LEU A 66 -5.27 -5.80 11.23
C LEU A 66 -4.04 -5.81 12.11
N LEU A 67 -3.11 -6.68 11.76
CA LEU A 67 -1.76 -6.65 12.26
C LEU A 67 -0.81 -6.53 11.07
N LEU A 68 -0.13 -5.40 10.98
CA LEU A 68 0.92 -5.17 10.00
C LEU A 68 2.28 -5.39 10.66
N GLN A 69 3.09 -6.28 10.11
CA GLN A 69 4.43 -6.58 10.62
C GLN A 69 5.47 -6.23 9.56
N SER A 70 6.40 -5.34 9.93
CA SER A 70 7.55 -5.00 9.10
C SER A 70 8.57 -6.16 9.08
N PRO A 71 9.43 -6.21 8.07
CA PRO A 71 10.51 -7.19 8.02
C PRO A 71 11.53 -7.04 9.17
N THR A 72 11.64 -5.83 9.72
CA THR A 72 12.49 -5.53 10.89
C THR A 72 11.83 -5.91 12.22
N GLY A 73 10.65 -6.55 12.18
CA GLY A 73 9.93 -7.05 13.35
C GLY A 73 9.05 -6.00 14.06
N ARG A 74 9.03 -4.74 13.61
CA ARG A 74 8.08 -3.73 14.11
C ARG A 74 6.66 -4.13 13.73
N THR A 75 5.73 -4.01 14.66
CA THR A 75 4.30 -4.34 14.44
C THR A 75 3.41 -3.13 14.66
N ALA A 76 2.35 -3.02 13.86
CA ALA A 76 1.29 -2.02 14.01
C ALA A 76 -0.06 -2.72 14.00
N ARG A 77 -0.94 -2.36 14.94
CA ARG A 77 -2.28 -2.92 15.07
C ARG A 77 -3.32 -1.85 14.77
N ALA A 78 -4.29 -2.19 13.94
CA ALA A 78 -5.48 -1.39 13.73
C ALA A 78 -6.71 -2.27 13.93
N SER A 79 -7.83 -1.66 14.34
CA SER A 79 -9.11 -2.36 14.41
C SER A 79 -10.19 -1.46 13.87
N TYR A 80 -11.05 -2.00 13.01
CA TYR A 80 -12.20 -1.28 12.48
C TYR A 80 -13.47 -2.04 12.82
N SER A 81 -14.49 -1.29 13.25
CA SER A 81 -15.82 -1.83 13.43
C SER A 81 -16.44 -2.00 12.05
N THR A 82 -16.70 -3.23 11.65
CA THR A 82 -17.62 -3.43 10.54
C THR A 82 -19.00 -3.13 11.13
N GLY A 83 -19.78 -2.24 10.52
CA GLY A 83 -21.12 -1.87 11.02
C GLY A 83 -22.14 -3.00 10.94
N ILE A 84 -21.70 -4.27 10.87
CA ILE A 84 -22.51 -5.45 10.68
C ILE A 84 -22.97 -5.94 12.06
N PRO A 85 -24.29 -5.89 12.36
CA PRO A 85 -24.85 -6.48 13.56
C PRO A 85 -24.74 -8.01 13.50
N ARG A 86 -24.57 -8.66 14.65
CA ARG A 86 -24.48 -10.13 14.73
C ARG A 86 -25.84 -10.74 14.33
N VAL A 87 -25.80 -11.78 13.50
CA VAL A 87 -26.96 -12.65 13.16
C VAL A 87 -27.29 -13.55 14.35
#